data_AF-W1WHH7-F1
#
_entry.id   AF-W1WHH7-F1
#
_cell.length_a   1.000
_cell.length_b   1.000
_cell.length_c   1.000
_cell.angle_alpha   90.00
_cell.angle_beta   90.00
_cell.angle_gamma   90.00
#
_symmetry.space_group_name_H-M   'P 1'
#
loop_
_entity.id
_entity.type
_entity.pdbx_description
1 polymer ?
#
loop_
_entity_poly.entity_id
_entity_poly.type
_entity_poly.pdbx_seq_one_letter_code
_entity_poly.pdbx_strand_id
1 'polypeptide(L)'
;GRDGKDGVSITGPTGVAGQDGNNGKVGITGADGKDAVSISGKDGVGHIGLTGPAGTNGKDGSNGIDMSVKNGYDDAAKGVKGEKGVDGVDGITRIVYTDNTGEHQVATMDDGMLYGGDAGNVIKKKLNNQVNVKGGITDETKLTADDNIGVVSDGTDTLKVRLAKDLKGLNTVTAAETVKAGTATVGNQEATKADGTKETGNYVTGLDNKTWDADNIVTGRAATEDQLKDALANQSNAGLKFDANVGGTKTNKLGSTVIVKGEGNEADTNYSGENIKTFIDQDTTTGTTTINVKLNKNLVADSIKVNKDGKDG
;
A
#
# COMPACT_ATOMS: atom_id res chain seq x y z
N GLY A 1 12.17 -13.17 76.37
CA GLY A 1 11.85 -14.56 75.99
C GLY A 1 12.75 -15.51 76.76
N ARG A 2 12.36 -16.79 76.89
CA ARG A 2 13.25 -17.86 77.41
C ARG A 2 14.50 -17.97 76.55
N ASP A 3 15.58 -18.47 77.14
CA ASP A 3 16.90 -18.60 76.52
C ASP A 3 16.85 -19.21 75.12
N GLY A 4 17.44 -18.46 74.18
CA GLY A 4 18.08 -18.96 72.97
C GLY A 4 17.24 -19.82 72.04
N LYS A 5 16.56 -19.18 71.07
CA LYS A 5 16.72 -19.46 69.62
C LYS A 5 15.83 -18.59 68.74
N ASP A 6 14.70 -18.10 69.23
CA ASP A 6 13.80 -17.22 68.48
C ASP A 6 13.43 -15.99 69.33
N GLY A 7 13.89 -14.79 68.96
CA GLY A 7 13.61 -13.57 69.71
C GLY A 7 13.97 -12.28 68.98
N VAL A 8 13.40 -11.17 69.45
CA VAL A 8 13.79 -9.81 69.03
C VAL A 8 15.01 -9.38 69.84
N SER A 9 16.11 -9.07 69.18
CA SER A 9 17.29 -8.42 69.76
C SER A 9 17.23 -6.92 69.50
N ILE A 10 17.60 -6.12 70.49
CA ILE A 10 17.75 -4.66 70.35
C ILE A 10 19.13 -4.32 70.89
N THR A 11 20.00 -3.85 70.01
CA THR A 11 21.35 -3.40 70.37
C THR A 11 21.41 -1.89 70.14
N GLY A 12 21.58 -1.12 71.21
CA GLY A 12 21.77 0.33 71.14
C GLY A 12 23.23 0.68 70.79
N PRO A 13 23.48 1.91 70.29
CA PRO A 13 24.84 2.41 70.15
C PRO A 13 25.52 2.43 71.53
N THR A 14 26.69 1.82 71.64
CA THR A 14 27.56 2.02 72.81
C THR A 14 28.35 3.31 72.62
N GLY A 15 27.94 4.38 73.30
CA GLY A 15 28.68 5.65 73.39
C GLY A 15 27.95 6.88 72.84
N VAL A 16 28.69 7.95 72.51
CA VAL A 16 28.12 9.27 72.16
C VAL A 16 27.53 9.27 70.76
N ALA A 17 26.33 9.83 70.61
CA ALA A 17 25.60 9.88 69.34
C ALA A 17 26.49 10.46 68.21
N GLY A 18 26.68 9.70 67.13
CA GLY A 18 27.38 10.14 65.92
C GLY A 18 28.91 9.98 65.90
N GLN A 19 29.54 9.39 66.92
CA GLN A 19 31.02 9.24 66.97
C GLN A 19 31.52 7.79 66.94
N ASP A 20 30.79 6.83 67.52
CA ASP A 20 31.35 5.49 67.78
C ASP A 20 31.05 4.43 66.71
N GLY A 21 30.47 4.80 65.57
CA GLY A 21 30.25 3.91 64.40
C GLY A 21 29.32 2.70 64.61
N ASN A 22 28.89 2.43 65.85
CA ASN A 22 27.99 1.34 66.21
C ASN A 22 26.54 1.80 66.02
N ASN A 23 25.99 1.55 64.84
CA ASN A 23 24.59 1.84 64.54
C ASN A 23 23.65 0.99 65.41
N GLY A 24 22.58 1.61 65.92
CA GLY A 24 21.52 0.87 66.61
C GLY A 24 20.91 -0.16 65.67
N LYS A 25 20.68 -1.38 66.16
CA LYS A 25 20.14 -2.52 65.38
C LYS A 25 19.00 -3.20 66.13
N VAL A 26 17.92 -3.47 65.42
CA VAL A 26 16.88 -4.41 65.82
C VAL A 26 17.01 -5.66 64.95
N GLY A 27 17.08 -6.84 65.55
CA GLY A 27 17.20 -8.12 64.84
C GLY A 27 16.10 -9.09 65.24
N ILE A 28 15.53 -9.82 64.28
CA ILE A 28 14.67 -10.98 64.53
C ILE A 28 15.50 -12.20 64.18
N THR A 29 15.82 -13.03 65.16
CA THR A 29 16.67 -14.21 64.97
C THR A 29 15.94 -15.31 64.17
N GLY A 30 16.65 -15.93 63.23
CA GLY A 30 16.24 -17.11 62.49
C GLY A 30 16.74 -18.40 63.13
N ALA A 31 16.31 -19.54 62.57
CA ALA A 31 16.60 -20.87 63.11
C ALA A 31 18.09 -21.23 63.21
N ASP A 32 18.95 -20.54 62.46
CA ASP A 32 20.42 -20.68 62.48
C ASP A 32 21.10 -19.81 63.56
N GLY A 33 20.32 -19.03 64.32
CA GLY A 33 20.81 -18.12 65.35
C GLY A 33 21.31 -16.77 64.81
N LYS A 34 21.23 -16.51 63.50
CA LYS A 34 21.53 -15.20 62.89
C LYS A 34 20.26 -14.39 62.69
N ASP A 35 20.36 -13.10 62.37
CA ASP A 35 19.16 -12.29 62.10
C ASP A 35 18.54 -12.67 60.75
N ALA A 36 17.28 -13.09 60.78
CA ALA A 36 16.43 -13.30 59.62
C ALA A 36 15.91 -11.97 59.06
N VAL A 37 15.55 -11.03 59.94
CA VAL A 37 15.20 -9.65 59.61
C VAL A 37 16.03 -8.74 60.50
N SER A 38 16.61 -7.68 59.94
CA SER A 38 17.30 -6.65 60.70
C SER A 38 16.90 -5.26 60.27
N ILE A 39 16.86 -4.32 61.20
CA ILE A 39 16.61 -2.90 60.96
C ILE A 39 17.74 -2.13 61.61
N SER A 40 18.45 -1.29 60.85
CA SER A 40 19.57 -0.50 61.38
C SER A 40 19.67 0.85 60.69
N GLY A 41 20.23 1.85 61.36
CA GLY A 41 20.51 3.15 60.75
C GLY A 41 21.99 3.26 60.41
N LYS A 42 22.40 3.08 59.16
CA LYS A 42 23.80 3.16 58.72
C LYS A 42 24.04 4.45 57.95
N ASP A 43 25.07 5.19 58.35
CA ASP A 43 25.48 6.46 57.71
C ASP A 43 24.32 7.47 57.59
N GLY A 44 23.41 7.47 58.56
CA GLY A 44 22.21 8.32 58.56
C GLY A 44 21.05 7.83 57.70
N VAL A 45 21.18 6.67 57.03
CA VAL A 45 20.14 6.03 56.21
C VAL A 45 19.56 4.82 56.94
N GLY A 46 18.24 4.63 56.86
CA GLY A 46 17.59 3.43 57.38
C GLY A 46 17.76 2.23 56.44
N HIS A 47 18.13 1.10 57.01
CA HIS A 47 18.34 -0.17 56.32
C HIS A 47 17.44 -1.26 56.91
N ILE A 48 16.86 -2.08 56.03
CA ILE A 48 16.13 -3.30 56.37
C ILE A 48 16.83 -4.47 55.68
N GLY A 49 17.53 -5.28 56.47
CA GLY A 49 18.14 -6.52 56.00
C GLY A 49 17.14 -7.68 56.06
N LEU A 50 16.96 -8.41 54.96
CA LEU A 50 16.13 -9.60 54.86
C LEU A 50 16.96 -10.79 54.41
N THR A 51 17.16 -11.76 55.29
CA THR A 51 17.92 -12.98 55.00
C THR A 51 17.04 -14.00 54.26
N GLY A 52 17.46 -14.40 53.06
CA GLY A 52 16.81 -15.45 52.29
C GLY A 52 17.36 -16.86 52.60
N PRO A 53 16.68 -17.94 52.15
CA PRO A 53 17.22 -19.29 52.22
C PRO A 53 18.60 -19.42 51.54
N ALA A 54 19.45 -20.30 52.06
CA ALA A 54 20.77 -20.58 51.50
C ALA A 54 20.69 -20.86 49.98
N GLY A 55 21.51 -20.16 49.18
CA GLY A 55 21.55 -20.31 47.72
C GLY A 55 20.61 -19.40 46.92
N THR A 56 19.59 -18.78 47.53
CA THR A 56 18.71 -17.83 46.83
C THR A 56 19.18 -16.37 46.92
N ASN A 57 19.70 -15.93 48.08
CA ASN A 57 20.20 -14.56 48.30
C ASN A 57 21.55 -14.57 49.04
N GLY A 58 22.64 -14.79 48.32
CA GLY A 58 24.00 -14.84 48.88
C GLY A 58 24.46 -16.26 49.27
N LYS A 59 25.79 -16.44 49.30
CA LYS A 59 26.45 -17.76 49.27
C LYS A 59 26.18 -18.64 50.51
N ASP A 60 25.81 -18.06 51.65
CA ASP A 60 25.60 -18.79 52.92
C ASP A 60 24.46 -18.23 53.81
N GLY A 61 23.45 -17.56 53.23
CA GLY A 61 22.37 -16.94 54.01
C GLY A 61 22.84 -15.85 55.00
N SER A 62 24.07 -15.35 54.85
CA SER A 62 24.65 -14.36 55.76
C SER A 62 24.63 -12.93 55.20
N ASN A 63 24.34 -12.78 53.90
CA ASN A 63 24.24 -11.53 53.16
C ASN A 63 22.93 -11.52 52.39
N GLY A 64 21.83 -11.32 53.11
CA GLY A 64 20.49 -11.17 52.54
C GLY A 64 20.31 -9.91 51.70
N ILE A 65 19.06 -9.59 51.37
CA ILE A 65 18.70 -8.34 50.70
C ILE A 65 18.83 -7.19 51.70
N ASP A 66 19.61 -6.15 51.38
CA ASP A 66 19.65 -4.91 52.16
C ASP A 66 18.80 -3.83 51.49
N MET A 67 17.66 -3.48 52.07
CA MET A 67 16.75 -2.48 51.54
C MET A 67 16.98 -1.13 52.21
N SER A 68 17.07 -0.06 51.44
CA SER A 68 17.16 1.32 51.94
C SER A 68 16.39 2.27 51.04
N VAL A 69 16.38 3.57 51.38
CA VAL A 69 15.83 4.61 50.52
C VAL A 69 16.93 5.53 50.02
N LYS A 70 16.87 5.89 48.73
CA LYS A 70 17.80 6.82 48.08
C LYS A 70 17.04 7.68 47.08
N ASN A 71 17.67 8.77 46.62
CA ASN A 71 17.20 9.44 45.42
C ASN A 71 17.34 8.47 44.23
N GLY A 72 16.37 8.49 43.32
CA GLY A 72 16.44 7.76 42.07
C GLY A 72 17.63 8.19 41.24
N TYR A 73 18.14 7.25 40.45
CA TYR A 73 19.29 7.49 39.59
C TYR A 73 19.12 6.75 38.26
N ASP A 74 19.86 7.21 37.25
CA ASP A 74 19.98 6.54 35.97
C ASP A 74 21.34 5.81 35.90
N ASP A 75 21.35 4.57 35.42
CA ASP A 75 22.55 3.79 35.14
C ASP A 75 22.38 3.09 33.79
N ALA A 76 22.93 3.70 32.74
CA ALA A 76 22.82 3.19 31.37
C ALA A 76 23.50 1.82 31.18
N ALA A 77 24.55 1.51 31.94
CA ALA A 77 25.27 0.24 31.82
C ALA A 77 24.46 -0.93 32.38
N LYS A 78 23.59 -0.66 33.36
CA LYS A 78 22.66 -1.63 33.95
C LYS A 78 21.23 -1.52 33.39
N GLY A 79 20.97 -0.60 32.48
CA GLY A 79 19.64 -0.34 31.92
C GLY A 79 18.65 0.24 32.94
N VAL A 80 19.14 0.84 34.03
CA VAL A 80 18.30 1.44 35.07
C VAL A 80 17.98 2.87 34.67
N LYS A 81 16.69 3.21 34.65
CA LYS A 81 16.21 4.58 34.48
C LYS A 81 15.27 4.89 35.62
N GLY A 82 15.50 6.00 36.30
CA GLY A 82 14.70 6.28 37.46
C GLY A 82 14.94 7.57 38.22
N GLU A 83 15.82 8.46 37.76
CA GLU A 83 16.08 9.73 38.43
C GLU A 83 14.79 10.57 38.57
N LYS A 84 13.97 10.68 37.51
CA LYS A 84 12.86 11.64 37.42
C LYS A 84 11.50 11.03 37.03
N GLY A 85 11.35 9.72 37.19
CA GLY A 85 10.18 8.97 36.71
C GLY A 85 9.94 9.11 35.19
N VAL A 86 8.73 8.77 34.72
CA VAL A 86 8.41 8.85 33.28
C VAL A 86 8.11 10.29 32.81
N ASP A 87 7.66 11.16 33.71
CA ASP A 87 7.30 12.54 33.39
C ASP A 87 8.54 13.43 33.20
N GLY A 88 9.66 13.07 33.84
CA GLY A 88 10.93 13.79 33.77
C GLY A 88 10.97 15.06 34.62
N VAL A 89 10.10 15.15 35.64
CA VAL A 89 9.96 16.31 36.55
C VAL A 89 10.44 15.92 37.94
N ASP A 90 11.34 16.71 38.53
CA ASP A 90 12.00 16.56 39.85
C ASP A 90 12.52 15.14 40.19
N GLY A 91 13.47 15.04 41.12
CA GLY A 91 14.00 13.73 41.54
C GLY A 91 12.95 12.92 42.32
N ILE A 92 12.84 11.61 42.08
CA ILE A 92 11.95 10.75 42.88
C ILE A 92 12.72 9.93 43.92
N THR A 93 12.12 9.66 45.08
CA THR A 93 12.70 8.76 46.09
C THR A 93 12.40 7.31 45.75
N ARG A 94 13.41 6.44 45.88
CA ARG A 94 13.34 5.01 45.58
C ARG A 94 13.54 4.19 46.82
N ILE A 95 12.81 3.08 46.91
CA ILE A 95 13.29 1.93 47.67
C ILE A 95 14.35 1.26 46.80
N VAL A 96 15.56 1.15 47.31
CA VAL A 96 16.65 0.41 46.68
C VAL A 96 16.91 -0.84 47.49
N TYR A 97 17.35 -1.90 46.83
CA TYR A 97 17.84 -3.06 47.53
C TYR A 97 19.12 -3.59 46.91
N THR A 98 20.02 -4.08 47.75
CA THR A 98 21.27 -4.71 47.30
C THR A 98 21.19 -6.20 47.58
N ASP A 99 21.47 -7.01 46.56
CA ASP A 99 21.63 -8.45 46.66
C ASP A 99 23.03 -8.89 46.19
N ASN A 100 23.22 -10.20 45.96
CA ASN A 100 24.49 -10.77 45.51
C ASN A 100 24.84 -10.43 44.04
N THR A 101 23.89 -9.91 43.27
CA THR A 101 24.08 -9.46 41.88
C THR A 101 24.29 -7.95 41.77
N GLY A 102 23.90 -7.19 42.80
CA GLY A 102 24.18 -5.76 42.92
C GLY A 102 23.00 -4.98 43.51
N GLU A 103 23.06 -3.66 43.33
CA GLU A 103 21.99 -2.74 43.73
C GLU A 103 20.92 -2.63 42.64
N HIS A 104 19.66 -2.62 43.06
CA HIS A 104 18.46 -2.50 42.23
C HIS A 104 17.51 -1.43 42.78
N GLN A 105 16.73 -0.82 41.91
CA GLN A 105 15.68 0.14 42.27
C GLN A 105 14.29 -0.50 42.12
N VAL A 106 13.42 -0.31 43.11
CA VAL A 106 12.01 -0.71 42.99
C VAL A 106 11.26 0.33 42.15
N ALA A 107 10.43 -0.15 41.21
CA ALA A 107 9.57 0.71 40.41
C ALA A 107 8.39 1.27 41.23
N THR A 108 7.97 2.49 40.91
CA THR A 108 6.90 3.26 41.56
C THR A 108 5.81 3.62 40.56
N MET A 109 4.67 4.13 41.02
CA MET A 109 3.62 4.62 40.10
C MET A 109 4.01 5.87 39.31
N ASP A 110 5.10 6.55 39.68
CA ASP A 110 5.68 7.67 38.91
C ASP A 110 6.59 7.20 37.76
N ASP A 111 6.97 5.92 37.76
CA ASP A 111 7.58 5.26 36.61
C ASP A 111 6.54 4.97 35.53
N GLY A 112 7.00 4.52 34.36
CA GLY A 112 6.12 4.28 33.25
C GLY A 112 6.83 4.00 31.93
N MET A 113 6.05 4.05 30.85
CA MET A 113 6.52 3.81 29.50
C MET A 113 6.41 5.08 28.65
N LEU A 114 7.33 5.21 27.71
CA LEU A 114 7.35 6.25 26.69
C LEU A 114 6.89 5.65 25.36
N TYR A 115 5.89 6.24 24.72
CA TYR A 115 5.39 5.81 23.41
C TYR A 115 5.64 6.90 22.38
N GLY A 116 6.62 6.68 21.51
CA GLY A 116 6.92 7.54 20.36
C GLY A 116 6.13 7.10 19.12
N GLY A 117 5.98 8.03 18.19
CA GLY A 117 5.52 7.77 16.83
C GLY A 117 6.35 8.56 15.84
N ASP A 118 6.08 8.39 14.55
CA ASP A 118 6.80 9.07 13.48
C ASP A 118 6.70 10.60 13.58
N ALA A 119 5.62 11.11 14.17
CA ALA A 119 5.37 12.53 14.41
C ALA A 119 4.56 12.73 15.70
N GLY A 120 4.53 13.98 16.18
CA GLY A 120 3.84 14.36 17.42
C GLY A 120 4.72 14.19 18.67
N ASN A 121 4.13 14.44 19.84
CA ASN A 121 4.85 14.35 21.11
C ASN A 121 4.87 12.90 21.62
N VAL A 122 5.98 12.51 22.25
CA VAL A 122 6.08 11.24 22.98
C VAL A 122 5.03 11.20 24.09
N ILE A 123 4.22 10.15 24.12
CA ILE A 123 3.28 9.92 25.21
C ILE A 123 4.07 9.38 26.40
N LYS A 124 4.11 10.16 27.47
CA LYS A 124 4.65 9.74 28.77
C LYS A 124 3.52 9.15 29.59
N LYS A 125 3.58 7.86 29.88
CA LYS A 125 2.50 7.17 30.58
C LYS A 125 2.98 6.47 31.83
N LYS A 126 2.51 6.97 32.98
CA LYS A 126 2.73 6.34 34.28
C LYS A 126 2.20 4.91 34.35
N LEU A 127 2.81 4.08 35.19
CA LEU A 127 2.31 2.74 35.50
C LEU A 127 0.84 2.80 35.95
N ASN A 128 0.11 1.70 35.73
CA ASN A 128 -1.32 1.57 36.04
C ASN A 128 -2.22 2.59 35.32
N ASN A 129 -1.81 3.10 34.16
CA ASN A 129 -2.63 3.97 33.32
C ASN A 129 -2.83 3.38 31.91
N GLN A 130 -3.98 3.67 31.30
CA GLN A 130 -4.34 3.19 29.97
C GLN A 130 -3.78 4.06 28.83
N VAL A 131 -3.13 3.44 27.84
CA VAL A 131 -2.82 4.04 26.54
C VAL A 131 -3.87 3.61 25.53
N ASN A 132 -4.28 4.53 24.65
CA ASN A 132 -5.27 4.25 23.62
C ASN A 132 -4.61 4.26 22.23
N VAL A 133 -4.95 3.26 21.41
CA VAL A 133 -4.63 3.22 19.98
C VAL A 133 -5.95 3.30 19.23
N LYS A 134 -6.19 4.38 18.47
CA LYS A 134 -7.48 4.65 17.82
C LYS A 134 -7.30 4.98 16.33
N GLY A 135 -7.95 4.21 15.46
CA GLY A 135 -7.97 4.42 14.01
C GLY A 135 -9.08 5.34 13.48
N GLY A 136 -9.93 5.88 14.37
CA GLY A 136 -10.97 6.87 14.04
C GLY A 136 -12.35 6.31 13.65
N ILE A 137 -12.43 5.10 13.10
CA ILE A 137 -13.71 4.42 12.82
C ILE A 137 -14.18 3.66 14.08
N THR A 138 -15.43 3.87 14.48
CA THR A 138 -16.03 3.24 15.68
C THR A 138 -17.08 2.18 15.35
N ASP A 139 -17.63 2.19 14.12
CA ASP A 139 -18.57 1.19 13.64
C ASP A 139 -17.80 0.02 13.03
N GLU A 140 -17.74 -1.10 13.75
CA GLU A 140 -16.98 -2.29 13.36
C GLU A 140 -17.45 -2.87 12.02
N THR A 141 -18.70 -2.67 11.63
CA THR A 141 -19.23 -3.18 10.35
C THR A 141 -18.65 -2.48 9.12
N LYS A 142 -17.99 -1.32 9.32
CA LYS A 142 -17.28 -0.56 8.28
C LYS A 142 -15.80 -0.91 8.21
N LEU A 143 -15.31 -1.75 9.11
CA LEU A 143 -13.95 -2.26 9.10
C LEU A 143 -13.93 -3.57 8.31
N THR A 144 -12.80 -3.85 7.66
CA THR A 144 -12.58 -5.15 7.05
C THR A 144 -12.46 -6.22 8.14
N ALA A 145 -12.98 -7.43 7.86
CA ALA A 145 -12.70 -8.61 8.67
C ALA A 145 -11.39 -9.31 8.28
N ASP A 146 -10.77 -8.90 7.16
CA ASP A 146 -9.49 -9.42 6.68
C ASP A 146 -8.29 -8.69 7.33
N ASP A 147 -7.21 -9.44 7.54
CA ASP A 147 -5.97 -8.92 8.11
C ASP A 147 -5.12 -8.14 7.09
N ASN A 148 -5.41 -6.84 6.95
CA ASN A 148 -4.70 -5.96 6.00
C ASN A 148 -3.52 -5.18 6.60
N ILE A 149 -3.34 -5.17 7.93
CA ILE A 149 -2.27 -4.43 8.62
C ILE A 149 -1.42 -5.41 9.44
N GLY A 150 -0.13 -5.48 9.13
CA GLY A 150 0.86 -6.24 9.88
C GLY A 150 1.70 -5.34 10.79
N VAL A 151 2.22 -5.91 11.88
CA VAL A 151 3.16 -5.26 12.80
C VAL A 151 4.42 -6.11 12.89
N VAL A 152 5.59 -5.51 12.63
CA VAL A 152 6.89 -6.21 12.59
C VAL A 152 7.89 -5.49 13.51
N SER A 153 8.39 -6.19 14.53
CA SER A 153 9.49 -5.68 15.37
C SER A 153 10.79 -5.62 14.59
N ASP A 154 11.57 -4.55 14.79
CA ASP A 154 12.95 -4.47 14.31
C ASP A 154 13.98 -5.11 15.25
N GLY A 155 13.54 -5.58 16.42
CA GLY A 155 14.38 -6.23 17.43
C GLY A 155 15.03 -5.28 18.43
N THR A 156 14.82 -3.97 18.32
CA THR A 156 15.33 -2.99 19.28
C THR A 156 14.19 -2.30 20.01
N ASP A 157 13.57 -1.31 19.39
CA ASP A 157 12.67 -0.35 20.03
C ASP A 157 11.51 0.07 19.11
N THR A 158 11.45 -0.46 17.88
CA THR A 158 10.45 -0.04 16.89
C THR A 158 9.60 -1.21 16.41
N LEU A 159 8.28 -1.02 16.44
CA LEU A 159 7.30 -1.86 15.77
C LEU A 159 6.85 -1.19 14.46
N LYS A 160 7.21 -1.76 13.31
CA LYS A 160 6.84 -1.25 11.99
C LYS A 160 5.44 -1.72 11.62
N VAL A 161 4.52 -0.78 11.47
CA VAL A 161 3.17 -1.03 10.94
C VAL A 161 3.24 -1.03 9.41
N ARG A 162 2.68 -2.06 8.76
CA ARG A 162 2.76 -2.26 7.30
C ARG A 162 1.42 -2.71 6.74
N LEU A 163 1.11 -2.29 5.52
CA LEU A 163 0.02 -2.87 4.75
C LEU A 163 0.42 -4.27 4.25
N ALA A 164 -0.57 -5.16 4.14
CA ALA A 164 -0.44 -6.41 3.40
C ALA A 164 -0.17 -6.11 1.92
N LYS A 165 0.52 -7.03 1.22
CA LYS A 165 0.72 -6.90 -0.23
C LYS A 165 -0.60 -7.00 -1.00
N ASP A 166 -1.50 -7.85 -0.51
CA ASP A 166 -2.84 -8.04 -1.05
C ASP A 166 -3.86 -7.51 -0.04
N LEU A 167 -4.52 -6.40 -0.37
CA LEU A 167 -5.58 -5.83 0.46
C LEU A 167 -6.92 -6.50 0.13
N LYS A 168 -7.61 -7.00 1.15
CA LYS A 168 -8.88 -7.74 1.03
C LYS A 168 -10.03 -7.06 1.80
N GLY A 169 -11.26 -7.34 1.41
CA GLY A 169 -12.44 -6.81 2.10
C GLY A 169 -12.66 -5.31 1.95
N LEU A 170 -12.01 -4.65 0.98
CA LEU A 170 -12.24 -3.23 0.68
C LEU A 170 -13.46 -3.05 -0.22
N ASN A 171 -14.36 -2.12 0.13
CA ASN A 171 -15.47 -1.75 -0.76
C ASN A 171 -15.03 -0.76 -1.85
N THR A 172 -14.25 0.26 -1.49
CA THR A 172 -13.81 1.32 -2.43
C THR A 172 -12.41 1.80 -2.08
N VAL A 173 -11.69 2.29 -3.10
CA VAL A 173 -10.42 3.01 -2.97
C VAL A 173 -10.57 4.32 -3.74
N THR A 174 -10.47 5.45 -3.03
CA THR A 174 -10.54 6.79 -3.63
C THR A 174 -9.19 7.47 -3.54
N ALA A 175 -8.61 7.86 -4.68
CA ALA A 175 -7.39 8.66 -4.76
C ALA A 175 -7.69 9.97 -5.48
N ALA A 176 -7.33 11.10 -4.89
CA ALA A 176 -7.68 12.42 -5.44
C ALA A 176 -6.88 12.80 -6.70
N GLU A 177 -5.68 12.23 -6.87
CA GLU A 177 -4.80 12.56 -7.99
C GLU A 177 -4.66 11.40 -8.98
N THR A 178 -3.95 10.33 -8.58
CA THR A 178 -3.65 9.22 -9.51
C THR A 178 -3.41 7.92 -8.75
N VAL A 179 -3.86 6.80 -9.33
CA VAL A 179 -3.46 5.45 -8.95
C VAL A 179 -2.41 4.96 -9.96
N LYS A 180 -1.15 4.82 -9.52
CA LYS A 180 -0.07 4.24 -10.36
C LYS A 180 0.02 2.74 -10.08
N ALA A 181 -0.54 1.93 -10.97
CA ALA A 181 -0.42 0.48 -10.93
C ALA A 181 0.52 -0.01 -12.05
N GLY A 182 1.43 -0.94 -11.76
CA GLY A 182 2.26 -1.56 -12.80
C GLY A 182 1.41 -2.34 -13.80
N THR A 183 0.53 -3.19 -13.29
CA THR A 183 -0.58 -3.81 -14.01
C THR A 183 -1.87 -3.57 -13.23
N ALA A 184 -2.96 -3.27 -13.93
CA ALA A 184 -4.29 -3.11 -13.32
C ALA A 184 -5.22 -4.17 -13.91
N THR A 185 -5.67 -5.10 -13.08
CA THR A 185 -6.86 -5.91 -13.38
C THR A 185 -8.04 -5.18 -12.76
N VAL A 186 -8.74 -4.40 -13.57
CA VAL A 186 -9.98 -3.77 -13.16
C VAL A 186 -11.07 -4.85 -13.26
N GLY A 187 -11.63 -5.25 -12.11
CA GLY A 187 -12.38 -6.49 -11.94
C GLY A 187 -13.73 -6.59 -12.67
N ASN A 188 -14.52 -7.57 -12.23
CA ASN A 188 -15.87 -7.97 -12.63
C ASN A 188 -16.91 -6.82 -12.58
N GLN A 189 -16.82 -5.91 -13.54
CA GLN A 189 -17.74 -4.78 -13.70
C GLN A 189 -18.97 -5.22 -14.48
N GLU A 190 -20.15 -4.77 -14.04
CA GLU A 190 -21.37 -4.81 -14.85
C GLU A 190 -21.38 -3.57 -15.75
N ALA A 191 -21.30 -3.77 -17.07
CA ALA A 191 -21.41 -2.73 -18.06
C ALA A 191 -22.76 -2.81 -18.78
N THR A 192 -23.31 -1.66 -19.17
CA THR A 192 -24.53 -1.60 -20.00
C THR A 192 -24.13 -1.32 -21.45
N LYS A 193 -24.51 -2.21 -22.35
CA LYS A 193 -24.28 -2.08 -23.80
C LYS A 193 -25.12 -0.96 -24.39
N ALA A 194 -24.77 -0.54 -25.60
CA ALA A 194 -25.55 0.44 -26.36
C ALA A 194 -27.01 0.01 -26.64
N ASP A 195 -27.29 -1.30 -26.65
CA ASP A 195 -28.64 -1.85 -26.79
C ASP A 195 -29.41 -1.97 -25.46
N GLY A 196 -28.81 -1.54 -24.34
CA GLY A 196 -29.39 -1.58 -23.00
C GLY A 196 -29.21 -2.90 -22.26
N THR A 197 -28.63 -3.93 -22.87
CA THR A 197 -28.33 -5.19 -22.18
C THR A 197 -27.11 -5.03 -21.26
N LYS A 198 -27.03 -5.86 -20.22
CA LYS A 198 -25.94 -5.84 -19.26
C LYS A 198 -24.97 -6.99 -19.52
N GLU A 199 -23.68 -6.73 -19.35
CA GLU A 199 -22.64 -7.75 -19.37
C GLU A 199 -21.71 -7.61 -18.18
N THR A 200 -21.09 -8.71 -17.79
CA THR A 200 -20.25 -8.80 -16.60
C THR A 200 -18.89 -9.35 -17.01
N GLY A 201 -17.82 -8.62 -16.68
CA GLY A 201 -16.47 -8.96 -17.12
C GLY A 201 -15.41 -7.96 -16.66
N ASN A 202 -14.19 -8.11 -17.15
CA ASN A 202 -13.07 -7.23 -16.79
C ASN A 202 -12.96 -6.09 -17.79
N TYR A 203 -13.60 -4.96 -17.48
CA TYR A 203 -13.69 -3.80 -18.37
C TYR A 203 -13.08 -2.55 -17.70
N VAL A 204 -12.73 -1.58 -18.55
CA VAL A 204 -12.45 -0.20 -18.11
C VAL A 204 -13.59 0.67 -18.61
N THR A 205 -14.54 0.97 -17.72
CA THR A 205 -15.71 1.82 -18.00
C THR A 205 -15.51 3.25 -17.47
N GLY A 206 -16.41 4.18 -17.83
CA GLY A 206 -16.38 5.56 -17.32
C GLY A 206 -15.36 6.49 -17.98
N LEU A 207 -14.80 6.10 -19.12
CA LEU A 207 -13.92 6.96 -19.90
C LEU A 207 -14.70 8.07 -20.61
N ASP A 208 -14.18 9.31 -20.57
CA ASP A 208 -14.83 10.49 -21.15
C ASP A 208 -14.61 10.62 -22.67
N ASN A 209 -13.56 10.00 -23.22
CA ASN A 209 -13.22 10.09 -24.63
C ASN A 209 -14.12 9.19 -25.49
N LYS A 210 -15.34 9.64 -25.77
CA LYS A 210 -16.34 8.86 -26.53
C LYS A 210 -16.42 9.19 -28.02
N THR A 211 -15.93 10.35 -28.43
CA THR A 211 -15.99 10.80 -29.84
C THR A 211 -14.63 10.68 -30.49
N TRP A 212 -14.59 10.15 -31.72
CA TRP A 212 -13.36 10.10 -32.50
C TRP A 212 -13.01 11.49 -33.06
N ASP A 213 -11.79 11.94 -32.79
CA ASP A 213 -11.23 13.20 -33.31
C ASP A 213 -9.82 12.91 -33.83
N ALA A 214 -9.69 12.90 -35.16
CA ALA A 214 -8.44 12.57 -35.84
C ALA A 214 -7.36 13.65 -35.68
N ASP A 215 -7.74 14.89 -35.38
CA ASP A 215 -6.81 16.02 -35.28
C ASP A 215 -6.23 16.16 -33.86
N ASN A 216 -6.90 15.60 -32.85
CA ASN A 216 -6.54 15.73 -31.44
C ASN A 216 -6.20 14.39 -30.76
N ILE A 217 -5.41 13.55 -31.45
CA ILE A 217 -4.98 12.25 -30.92
C ILE A 217 -4.02 12.44 -29.74
N VAL A 218 -4.34 11.81 -28.62
CA VAL A 218 -3.48 11.82 -27.42
C VAL A 218 -2.67 10.51 -27.35
N THR A 219 -1.35 10.63 -27.46
CA THR A 219 -0.45 9.47 -27.41
C THR A 219 -0.52 8.74 -26.06
N GLY A 220 -0.55 7.41 -26.10
CA GLY A 220 -0.60 6.56 -24.90
C GLY A 220 -1.96 6.52 -24.17
N ARG A 221 -2.99 7.24 -24.64
CA ARG A 221 -4.34 7.16 -24.08
C ARG A 221 -5.10 5.98 -24.70
N ALA A 222 -5.83 5.23 -23.87
CA ALA A 222 -6.71 4.17 -24.34
C ALA A 222 -7.88 4.75 -25.17
N ALA A 223 -8.21 4.10 -26.29
CA ALA A 223 -9.40 4.43 -27.07
C ALA A 223 -10.64 3.73 -26.47
N THR A 224 -11.80 4.38 -26.56
CA THR A 224 -13.09 3.74 -26.23
C THR A 224 -13.65 2.97 -27.42
N GLU A 225 -14.56 2.03 -27.16
CA GLU A 225 -15.29 1.33 -28.22
C GLU A 225 -16.12 2.30 -29.08
N ASP A 226 -16.65 3.38 -28.49
CA ASP A 226 -17.34 4.45 -29.22
C ASP A 226 -16.42 5.13 -30.24
N GLN A 227 -15.19 5.49 -29.83
CA GLN A 227 -14.19 6.05 -30.75
C GLN A 227 -13.81 5.07 -31.87
N LEU A 228 -13.65 3.79 -31.55
CA LEU A 228 -13.32 2.77 -32.54
C LEU A 228 -14.46 2.58 -33.54
N LYS A 229 -15.71 2.57 -33.07
CA LYS A 229 -16.92 2.49 -33.89
C LYS A 229 -17.01 3.68 -34.85
N ASP A 230 -16.81 4.89 -34.35
CA ASP A 230 -16.83 6.11 -35.16
C ASP A 230 -15.71 6.12 -36.21
N ALA A 231 -14.47 5.79 -35.81
CA ALA A 231 -13.34 5.70 -36.72
C ALA A 231 -13.59 4.68 -37.84
N LEU A 232 -14.13 3.50 -37.49
CA LEU A 232 -14.48 2.47 -38.46
C LEU A 232 -15.61 2.91 -39.41
N ALA A 233 -16.64 3.58 -38.89
CA ALA A 233 -17.72 4.13 -39.70
C ALA A 233 -17.22 5.21 -40.68
N ASN A 234 -16.34 6.09 -40.22
CA ASN A 234 -15.72 7.12 -41.05
C ASN A 234 -14.91 6.49 -42.19
N GLN A 235 -14.09 5.48 -41.89
CA GLN A 235 -13.33 4.76 -42.91
C GLN A 235 -14.26 4.05 -43.92
N SER A 236 -15.28 3.34 -43.43
CA SER A 236 -16.25 2.64 -44.29
C SER A 236 -16.98 3.58 -45.25
N ASN A 237 -17.39 4.75 -44.75
CA ASN A 237 -18.10 5.76 -45.54
C ASN A 237 -17.19 6.52 -46.52
N ALA A 238 -15.89 6.66 -46.22
CA ALA A 238 -14.95 7.32 -47.13
C ALA A 238 -14.82 6.59 -48.48
N GLY A 239 -14.75 5.26 -48.45
CA GLY A 239 -14.85 4.42 -49.65
C GLY A 239 -13.81 4.67 -50.74
N LEU A 240 -14.04 4.06 -51.91
CA LEU A 240 -13.36 4.41 -53.16
C LEU A 240 -14.21 5.39 -53.94
N LYS A 241 -13.57 6.42 -54.49
CA LYS A 241 -14.24 7.40 -55.36
C LYS A 241 -14.03 7.04 -56.82
N PHE A 242 -15.12 6.95 -57.58
CA PHE A 242 -15.14 6.70 -59.01
C PHE A 242 -15.70 7.92 -59.72
N ASP A 243 -14.97 8.43 -60.70
CA ASP A 243 -15.44 9.50 -61.57
C ASP A 243 -15.39 9.06 -63.03
N ALA A 244 -16.13 9.75 -63.88
CA ALA A 244 -16.20 9.51 -65.30
C ALA A 244 -16.35 10.84 -66.03
N ASN A 245 -16.20 10.81 -67.35
CA ASN A 245 -16.36 12.01 -68.19
C ASN A 245 -17.75 12.66 -68.01
N VAL A 246 -18.76 11.89 -67.63
CA VAL A 246 -20.13 12.34 -67.34
C VAL A 246 -20.64 11.61 -66.08
N GLY A 247 -21.42 12.30 -65.24
CA GLY A 247 -22.05 11.73 -64.04
C GLY A 247 -21.41 12.14 -62.71
N GLY A 248 -20.16 12.62 -62.76
CA GLY A 248 -19.39 13.14 -61.62
C GLY A 248 -18.98 12.06 -60.61
N THR A 249 -18.16 12.46 -59.63
CA THR A 249 -17.63 11.55 -58.61
C THR A 249 -18.74 10.83 -57.84
N LYS A 250 -18.65 9.51 -57.74
CA LYS A 250 -19.44 8.63 -56.88
C LYS A 250 -18.54 7.98 -55.85
N THR A 251 -19.02 7.89 -54.61
CA THR A 251 -18.30 7.16 -53.56
C THR A 251 -18.91 5.78 -53.42
N ASN A 252 -18.12 4.75 -53.67
CA ASN A 252 -18.45 3.37 -53.38
C ASN A 252 -17.89 3.02 -52.00
N LYS A 253 -18.78 2.79 -51.02
CA LYS A 253 -18.39 2.48 -49.63
C LYS A 253 -17.60 1.16 -49.56
N LEU A 254 -16.75 1.01 -48.54
CA LEU A 254 -16.09 -0.29 -48.32
C LEU A 254 -17.14 -1.38 -48.09
N GLY A 255 -16.95 -2.54 -48.71
CA GLY A 255 -17.89 -3.67 -48.66
C GLY A 255 -19.06 -3.58 -49.65
N SER A 256 -19.15 -2.52 -50.47
CA SER A 256 -20.17 -2.41 -51.52
C SER A 256 -19.66 -2.85 -52.90
N THR A 257 -20.57 -3.26 -53.78
CA THR A 257 -20.26 -3.81 -55.10
C THR A 257 -20.26 -2.75 -56.19
N VAL A 258 -19.19 -2.66 -56.98
CA VAL A 258 -19.16 -1.93 -58.26
C VAL A 258 -19.56 -2.89 -59.38
N ILE A 259 -20.60 -2.57 -60.13
CA ILE A 259 -21.05 -3.38 -61.27
C ILE A 259 -20.54 -2.75 -62.56
N VAL A 260 -19.67 -3.46 -63.28
CA VAL A 260 -19.19 -3.09 -64.61
C VAL A 260 -19.70 -4.13 -65.60
N LYS A 261 -20.77 -3.81 -66.35
CA LYS A 261 -21.42 -4.74 -67.28
C LYS A 261 -21.77 -4.07 -68.60
N GLY A 262 -21.55 -4.77 -69.71
CA GLY A 262 -22.12 -4.45 -71.02
C GLY A 262 -23.47 -5.12 -71.22
N GLU A 263 -24.12 -4.88 -72.36
CA GLU A 263 -25.44 -5.43 -72.72
C GLU A 263 -25.39 -6.69 -73.60
N GLY A 264 -24.20 -7.24 -73.84
CA GLY A 264 -24.02 -8.41 -74.72
C GLY A 264 -24.54 -9.71 -74.10
N ASN A 265 -25.24 -10.53 -74.90
CA ASN A 265 -25.86 -11.80 -74.47
C ASN A 265 -25.37 -13.05 -75.23
N GLU A 266 -24.47 -12.88 -76.21
CA GLU A 266 -23.87 -13.99 -76.97
C GLU A 266 -22.88 -14.81 -76.12
N ALA A 267 -22.42 -15.97 -76.62
CA ALA A 267 -21.40 -16.78 -75.95
C ALA A 267 -20.04 -16.06 -75.87
N ASP A 268 -19.27 -16.33 -74.80
CA ASP A 268 -17.97 -15.68 -74.53
C ASP A 268 -16.98 -15.73 -75.70
N THR A 269 -17.01 -16.81 -76.51
CA THR A 269 -16.14 -16.98 -77.70
C THR A 269 -16.42 -15.98 -78.82
N ASN A 270 -17.57 -15.29 -78.79
CA ASN A 270 -17.96 -14.29 -79.79
C ASN A 270 -17.49 -12.87 -79.40
N TYR A 271 -16.79 -12.71 -78.27
CA TYR A 271 -16.20 -11.44 -77.86
C TYR A 271 -14.67 -11.50 -77.91
N SER A 272 -14.06 -10.42 -78.39
CA SER A 272 -12.61 -10.23 -78.38
C SER A 272 -12.23 -8.99 -77.59
N GLY A 273 -11.23 -9.14 -76.73
CA GLY A 273 -10.58 -8.02 -76.02
C GLY A 273 -9.49 -7.32 -76.84
N GLU A 274 -9.15 -7.80 -78.04
CA GLU A 274 -8.00 -7.34 -78.84
C GLU A 274 -8.05 -5.85 -79.19
N ASN A 275 -9.27 -5.31 -79.31
CA ASN A 275 -9.47 -3.90 -79.61
C ASN A 275 -9.33 -2.98 -78.40
N ILE A 276 -9.23 -3.47 -77.17
CA ILE A 276 -9.19 -2.64 -75.97
C ILE A 276 -7.81 -2.73 -75.32
N LYS A 277 -7.21 -1.57 -75.06
CA LYS A 277 -5.98 -1.44 -74.28
C LYS A 277 -6.19 -0.48 -73.12
N THR A 278 -5.76 -0.90 -71.93
CA THR A 278 -5.83 -0.08 -70.72
C THR A 278 -4.45 0.47 -70.35
N PHE A 279 -4.44 1.66 -69.74
CA PHE A 279 -3.26 2.31 -69.17
C PHE A 279 -3.63 2.85 -67.79
N ILE A 280 -2.67 2.91 -66.88
CA ILE A 280 -2.88 3.41 -65.52
C ILE A 280 -1.91 4.56 -65.31
N ASP A 281 -2.47 5.70 -64.91
CA ASP A 281 -1.73 6.88 -64.50
C ASP A 281 -2.21 7.25 -63.08
N GLN A 282 -1.30 7.65 -62.18
CA GLN A 282 -1.67 8.11 -60.83
C GLN A 282 -1.05 9.47 -60.55
N ASP A 283 -1.88 10.39 -60.10
CA ASP A 283 -1.42 11.66 -59.56
C ASP A 283 -0.75 11.43 -58.21
N THR A 284 0.54 11.74 -58.08
CA THR A 284 1.32 11.50 -56.86
C THR A 284 1.02 12.49 -55.73
N THR A 285 0.37 13.61 -56.03
CA THR A 285 0.01 14.65 -55.05
C THR A 285 -1.36 14.36 -54.44
N THR A 286 -2.34 14.02 -55.28
CA THR A 286 -3.71 13.74 -54.83
C THR A 286 -3.96 12.26 -54.56
N GLY A 287 -3.08 11.38 -55.05
CA GLY A 287 -3.25 9.93 -55.01
C GLY A 287 -4.31 9.39 -55.98
N THR A 288 -4.92 10.24 -56.81
CA THR A 288 -6.01 9.86 -57.72
C THR A 288 -5.48 9.02 -58.88
N THR A 289 -6.05 7.82 -59.06
CA THR A 289 -5.70 6.90 -60.15
C THR A 289 -6.68 7.03 -61.31
N THR A 290 -6.16 7.21 -62.53
CA THR A 290 -6.92 7.21 -63.78
C THR A 290 -6.63 5.92 -64.56
N ILE A 291 -7.69 5.16 -64.86
CA ILE A 291 -7.61 4.01 -65.77
C ILE A 291 -8.06 4.48 -67.15
N ASN A 292 -7.10 4.70 -68.05
CA ASN A 292 -7.35 5.10 -69.42
C ASN A 292 -7.68 3.87 -70.28
N VAL A 293 -8.92 3.79 -70.77
CA VAL A 293 -9.37 2.73 -71.69
C VAL A 293 -9.36 3.27 -73.12
N LYS A 294 -8.59 2.64 -74.02
CA LYS A 294 -8.44 3.08 -75.42
C LYS A 294 -8.76 1.95 -76.39
N LEU A 295 -9.32 2.33 -77.54
CA LEU A 295 -9.54 1.42 -78.66
C LEU A 295 -8.29 1.32 -79.55
N ASN A 296 -8.07 0.16 -80.16
CA ASN A 296 -7.07 -0.02 -81.20
C ASN A 296 -7.40 0.88 -82.40
N LYS A 297 -6.38 1.55 -82.96
CA LYS A 297 -6.55 2.38 -84.16
C LYS A 297 -6.90 1.54 -85.38
N ASN A 298 -6.43 0.29 -85.43
CA ASN A 298 -6.76 -0.68 -86.46
C ASN A 298 -7.69 -1.72 -85.83
N LEU A 299 -9.00 -1.44 -85.83
CA LEU A 299 -9.99 -2.34 -85.25
C LEU A 299 -10.02 -3.68 -86.00
N VAL A 300 -9.98 -4.78 -85.25
CA VAL A 300 -10.14 -6.14 -85.76
C VAL A 300 -11.55 -6.61 -85.41
N ALA A 301 -12.38 -6.89 -86.42
CA ALA A 301 -13.74 -7.37 -86.21
C ALA A 301 -14.17 -8.27 -87.37
N ASP A 302 -14.89 -9.35 -87.06
CA ASP A 302 -15.44 -10.27 -88.07
C ASP A 302 -16.58 -9.63 -88.88
N SER A 303 -17.37 -8.76 -88.23
CA SER A 303 -18.39 -7.95 -88.90
C SER A 303 -18.66 -6.65 -88.13
N ILE A 304 -19.12 -5.62 -88.84
CA ILE A 304 -19.57 -4.36 -88.25
C ILE A 304 -21.03 -4.16 -88.63
N LYS A 305 -21.89 -4.06 -87.62
CA LYS A 305 -23.29 -3.72 -87.81
C LYS A 305 -23.49 -2.22 -87.62
N VAL A 306 -23.86 -1.52 -88.69
CA VAL A 306 -24.28 -0.11 -88.64
C VAL A 306 -25.81 -0.05 -88.59
N ASN A 307 -26.38 0.61 -87.57
CA ASN A 307 -27.82 0.58 -87.29
C ASN A 307 -28.65 1.59 -88.13
N LYS A 308 -28.06 2.18 -89.19
CA LYS A 308 -28.73 3.08 -90.15
C LYS A 308 -28.03 3.03 -91.51
N ASP A 309 -28.80 3.20 -92.58
CA ASP A 309 -28.27 3.44 -93.92
C ASP A 309 -27.46 4.74 -93.93
N GLY A 310 -26.35 4.76 -94.66
CA GLY A 310 -25.53 5.97 -94.82
C GLY A 310 -26.35 7.10 -95.45
N LYS A 311 -26.11 8.34 -95.02
CA LYS A 311 -26.54 9.51 -95.81
C LYS A 311 -25.57 9.67 -96.97
N ASP A 312 -26.08 9.74 -98.19
CA ASP A 312 -25.30 10.13 -99.36
C ASP A 312 -24.65 11.50 -99.09
N GLY A 313 -23.34 11.57 -99.34
CA GLY A 313 -22.50 12.75 -99.13
C GLY A 313 -22.42 13.66 -100.35
#